data_AF-A0AA51MUG1-F1
#
_entry.id   AF-A0AA51MUG1-F1
#
_cell.length_a   1.000
_cell.length_b   1.000
_cell.length_c   1.000
_cell.angle_alpha   90.00
_cell.angle_beta   90.00
_cell.angle_gamma   90.00
#
_symmetry.space_group_name_H-M   'P 1'
#
loop_
_entity.id
_entity.type
_entity.pdbx_description
1 polymer ?
#
loop_
_entity_poly.entity_id
_entity_poly.type
_entity_poly.pdbx_seq_one_letter_code
_entity_poly.pdbx_strand_id
1 'polypeptide(L)'
;MKNRKMIFLLIITILLIGCSEKNEKKEPIQLIEVSSGGSTIYQNDNIKIKIADNTDEKEIIYTSILNELQRIDEFSPIENLEIEISKQYIVPNIDKIIKCDAKFIETEEFKKELIKKSYGIYDNWISEGLYAKIYDIEKKEVDFTTYYSNNEFSLFGARIFKPFVSKEEIESVKSASIDLVEYILKNNKKEELLKNNIEISDIEEWAEEKSIDLSYQREIESLMNRMEVYDIADKFIINTREEINGFKIDISIAEINEQYSTAEKIEQVILKFDRDILALKKGIEKDAPRFYSEYKQILNNVPKIEYIFDTSADGNADGGYIMAGTEEIHLRDVNVHAHEYCHLLFHNPFIEEGIVITKPVWLNEGIADYLYGVYSEAYIEVMEYNFYKISNFMEVLETLNLTDNELKELQSLYTNLLNIYIENNIDINNIEEIAKNQNKRIIENHLRYLSRVKFNQILGSKLNDGSAPLDLMNEGNTMNYHKNFSFVNYLIQEYGLEKILYLNVADFSQLTYKETFGKTFEELKVDWTNYLQENIKGIESIL
;
A
#
# COMPACT_ATOMS: atom_id res chain seq x y z
N MET A 1 17.25 -67.42 30.51
CA MET A 1 16.53 -66.13 30.66
C MET A 1 17.44 -65.05 30.10
N LYS A 2 17.31 -64.66 28.81
CA LYS A 2 16.35 -63.68 28.23
C LYS A 2 16.48 -62.31 28.91
N ASN A 3 16.74 -61.17 28.26
CA ASN A 3 16.57 -60.77 26.85
C ASN A 3 17.53 -59.64 26.46
N ARG A 4 18.17 -59.77 25.28
CA ARG A 4 18.63 -58.66 24.44
C ARG A 4 17.38 -57.97 23.86
N LYS A 5 17.25 -56.64 24.00
CA LYS A 5 16.30 -55.86 23.20
C LYS A 5 17.05 -55.28 22.00
N MET A 6 16.68 -55.79 20.84
CA MET A 6 17.10 -55.43 19.51
C MET A 6 16.32 -54.18 19.11
N ILE A 7 17.01 -53.08 18.79
CA ILE A 7 16.44 -51.88 18.18
C ILE A 7 16.19 -52.24 16.72
N PHE A 8 14.92 -52.32 16.32
CA PHE A 8 14.52 -52.50 14.93
C PHE A 8 14.33 -51.10 14.32
N LEU A 9 15.30 -50.68 13.51
CA LEU A 9 15.14 -49.59 12.56
C LEU A 9 14.40 -50.17 11.35
N LEU A 10 13.14 -49.78 11.14
CA LEU A 10 12.35 -50.22 10.00
C LEU A 10 12.44 -49.15 8.91
N ILE A 11 13.41 -49.29 8.01
CA ILE A 11 13.48 -48.52 6.77
C ILE A 11 12.59 -49.25 5.76
N ILE A 12 11.41 -48.72 5.48
CA ILE A 12 10.57 -49.19 4.37
C ILE A 12 10.84 -48.26 3.18
N THR A 13 11.75 -48.68 2.30
CA THR A 13 11.95 -48.11 0.97
C THR A 13 10.99 -48.80 0.00
N ILE A 14 9.92 -48.13 -0.41
CA ILE A 14 9.08 -48.55 -1.54
C ILE A 14 9.70 -47.96 -2.80
N LEU A 15 10.36 -48.81 -3.58
CA LEU A 15 10.95 -48.50 -4.89
C LEU A 15 10.06 -49.10 -5.97
N LEU A 16 9.38 -48.25 -6.75
CA LEU A 16 8.77 -48.64 -8.02
C LEU A 16 8.84 -47.49 -9.03
N ILE A 17 9.20 -47.86 -10.28
CA ILE A 17 9.24 -47.07 -11.53
C ILE A 17 10.55 -46.25 -11.66
N GLY A 18 11.27 -46.21 -12.78
CA GLY A 18 11.11 -46.71 -14.16
C GLY A 18 12.09 -45.87 -15.00
N CYS A 19 12.81 -46.51 -15.91
CA CYS A 19 13.98 -45.93 -16.59
C CYS A 19 13.67 -44.66 -17.40
N SER A 20 14.41 -43.57 -17.15
CA SER A 20 14.93 -42.68 -18.20
C SER A 20 16.24 -42.02 -17.72
N GLU A 21 17.20 -41.91 -18.63
CA GLU A 21 18.57 -41.48 -18.37
C GLU A 21 18.70 -39.96 -18.21
N LYS A 22 19.63 -39.55 -17.33
CA LYS A 22 20.05 -38.19 -16.94
C LYS A 22 19.20 -37.51 -15.86
N ASN A 23 19.30 -38.00 -14.63
CA ASN A 23 19.22 -37.16 -13.45
C ASN A 23 20.34 -37.61 -12.51
N GLU A 24 21.24 -36.70 -12.15
CA GLU A 24 21.95 -36.86 -10.87
C GLU A 24 20.85 -37.07 -9.83
N LYS A 25 20.77 -38.27 -9.25
CA LYS A 25 19.76 -38.56 -8.24
C LYS A 25 20.04 -37.62 -7.07
N LYS A 26 19.30 -36.52 -7.00
CA LYS A 26 19.24 -35.69 -5.80
C LYS A 26 18.88 -36.62 -4.64
N GLU A 27 19.62 -36.52 -3.56
CA GLU A 27 19.31 -37.29 -2.37
C GLU A 27 17.92 -36.87 -1.87
N PRO A 28 17.06 -37.82 -1.48
CA PRO A 28 15.75 -37.47 -0.96
C PRO A 28 15.91 -36.58 0.27
N ILE A 29 14.98 -35.63 0.46
CA ILE A 29 14.98 -34.76 1.63
C ILE A 29 14.99 -35.62 2.90
N GLN A 30 16.01 -35.43 3.73
CA GLN A 30 16.14 -36.04 5.05
C GLN A 30 15.95 -34.96 6.12
N LEU A 31 14.95 -35.15 6.98
CA LEU A 31 14.66 -34.28 8.11
C LEU A 31 14.87 -35.05 9.40
N ILE A 32 15.52 -34.42 10.38
CA ILE A 32 15.76 -35.00 11.70
C ILE A 32 14.66 -34.53 12.64
N GLU A 33 14.04 -35.47 13.35
CA GLU A 33 13.09 -35.14 14.41
C GLU A 33 13.83 -34.58 15.64
N VAL A 34 13.45 -33.37 16.05
CA VAL A 34 13.95 -32.67 17.23
C VAL A 34 12.73 -32.40 18.13
N SER A 35 12.59 -33.17 19.21
CA SER A 35 11.48 -32.97 20.14
C SER A 35 11.73 -31.73 21.00
N SER A 36 10.77 -30.81 21.03
CA SER A 36 10.77 -29.63 21.89
C SER A 36 9.39 -29.49 22.55
N GLY A 37 9.33 -28.95 23.77
CA GLY A 37 8.08 -28.92 24.55
C GLY A 37 6.96 -28.19 23.80
N GLY A 38 5.86 -28.91 23.49
CA GLY A 38 4.66 -28.37 22.85
C GLY A 38 4.52 -28.63 21.34
N SER A 39 5.53 -29.20 20.68
CA SER A 39 5.47 -29.53 19.25
C SER A 39 6.49 -30.61 18.83
N THR A 40 6.18 -31.34 17.77
CA THR A 40 7.14 -32.18 17.06
C THR A 40 7.77 -31.37 15.94
N ILE A 41 9.11 -31.26 15.90
CA ILE A 41 9.83 -30.50 14.86
C ILE A 41 10.64 -31.47 14.02
N TYR A 42 10.55 -31.36 12.69
CA TYR A 42 11.39 -32.05 11.73
C TYR A 42 12.20 -31.02 10.95
N GLN A 43 13.52 -31.13 10.94
CA GLN A 43 14.35 -30.10 10.29
C GLN A 43 15.66 -30.61 9.70
N ASN A 44 16.17 -29.86 8.73
CA ASN A 44 17.56 -29.85 8.28
C ASN A 44 18.04 -28.37 8.16
N ASP A 45 19.12 -28.11 7.42
CA ASP A 45 19.67 -26.77 7.27
C ASP A 45 18.76 -25.82 6.48
N ASN A 46 17.85 -26.35 5.64
CA ASN A 46 17.05 -25.57 4.69
C ASN A 46 15.54 -25.62 4.97
N ILE A 47 15.06 -26.66 5.65
CA ILE A 47 13.63 -26.94 5.82
C ILE A 47 13.35 -27.21 7.30
N LYS A 48 12.28 -26.60 7.81
CA LYS A 48 11.77 -26.82 9.15
C LYS A 48 10.25 -26.99 9.14
N ILE A 49 9.78 -28.14 9.61
CA ILE A 49 8.36 -28.46 9.77
C ILE A 49 8.07 -28.61 11.26
N LYS A 50 7.21 -27.74 11.79
CA LYS A 50 6.75 -27.78 13.17
C LYS A 50 5.28 -28.21 13.21
N ILE A 51 4.96 -29.25 13.96
CA ILE A 51 3.59 -29.73 14.15
C ILE A 51 3.24 -29.66 15.64
N ALA A 52 2.30 -28.78 15.98
CA ALA A 52 1.89 -28.54 17.36
C ALA A 52 1.22 -29.78 18.00
N ASP A 53 1.34 -29.92 19.32
CA ASP A 53 0.78 -31.05 20.08
C ASP A 53 -0.76 -31.09 20.09
N ASN A 54 -1.41 -29.98 19.75
CA ASN A 54 -2.86 -29.94 19.61
C ASN A 54 -3.37 -30.56 18.29
N THR A 55 -2.48 -30.96 17.39
CA THR A 55 -2.81 -31.57 16.10
C THR A 55 -2.71 -33.10 16.17
N ASP A 56 -3.74 -33.79 15.69
CA ASP A 56 -3.76 -35.26 15.63
C ASP A 56 -3.00 -35.77 14.40
N GLU A 57 -2.67 -37.07 14.34
CA GLU A 57 -2.11 -37.71 13.13
C GLU A 57 -0.80 -37.08 12.60
N LYS A 58 0.07 -36.61 13.50
CA LYS A 58 1.32 -35.91 13.17
C LYS A 58 2.20 -36.61 12.14
N GLU A 59 2.32 -37.94 12.21
CA GLU A 59 3.12 -38.73 11.25
C GLU A 59 2.53 -38.67 9.83
N ILE A 60 1.20 -38.70 9.70
CA ILE A 60 0.51 -38.61 8.41
C ILE A 60 0.69 -37.21 7.82
N ILE A 61 0.50 -36.18 8.65
CA ILE A 61 0.73 -34.78 8.29
C ILE A 61 2.16 -34.57 7.80
N TYR A 62 3.15 -35.02 8.57
CA TYR A 62 4.55 -34.93 8.21
C TYR A 62 4.83 -35.64 6.88
N THR A 63 4.30 -36.85 6.70
CA THR A 63 4.50 -37.64 5.48
C THR A 63 3.88 -36.94 4.26
N SER A 64 2.69 -36.37 4.39
CA SER A 64 2.04 -35.60 3.32
C SER A 64 2.89 -34.40 2.91
N ILE A 65 3.30 -33.56 3.87
CA ILE A 65 4.16 -32.40 3.59
C ILE A 65 5.47 -32.85 2.96
N LEU A 66 6.14 -33.88 3.50
CA LEU A 66 7.41 -34.37 2.96
C LEU A 66 7.30 -34.85 1.52
N ASN A 67 6.20 -35.52 1.16
CA ASN A 67 5.97 -35.97 -0.22
C ASN A 67 5.86 -34.79 -1.19
N GLU A 68 5.15 -33.73 -0.79
CA GLU A 68 5.05 -32.52 -1.61
C GLU A 68 6.40 -31.79 -1.72
N LEU A 69 7.14 -31.70 -0.62
CA LEU A 69 8.50 -31.12 -0.64
C LEU A 69 9.47 -31.92 -1.52
N GLN A 70 9.38 -33.26 -1.55
CA GLN A 70 10.23 -34.05 -2.44
C GLN A 70 9.94 -33.77 -3.91
N ARG A 71 8.66 -33.65 -4.29
CA ARG A 71 8.28 -33.29 -5.66
C ARG A 71 8.78 -31.91 -6.06
N ILE A 72 8.67 -30.95 -5.15
CA ILE A 72 9.18 -29.60 -5.37
C ILE A 72 10.71 -29.63 -5.50
N ASP A 73 11.43 -30.32 -4.62
CA ASP A 73 12.89 -30.40 -4.65
C ASP A 73 13.45 -31.09 -5.91
N GLU A 74 12.74 -32.10 -6.42
CA GLU A 74 13.03 -32.73 -7.71
C GLU A 74 13.02 -31.69 -8.84
N PHE A 75 12.11 -30.73 -8.80
CA PHE A 75 12.13 -29.60 -9.72
C PHE A 75 13.34 -28.70 -9.48
N SER A 76 13.56 -28.18 -8.28
CA SER A 76 14.74 -27.36 -7.95
C SER A 76 15.02 -27.39 -6.44
N PRO A 77 16.30 -27.29 -5.99
CA PRO A 77 16.61 -27.38 -4.56
C PRO A 77 15.87 -26.36 -3.70
N ILE A 78 15.41 -26.77 -2.52
CA ILE A 78 14.78 -25.89 -1.53
C ILE A 78 15.85 -25.35 -0.59
N GLU A 79 15.89 -24.02 -0.40
CA GLU A 79 16.94 -23.35 0.38
C GLU A 79 16.51 -22.84 1.76
N ASN A 80 15.28 -22.35 1.92
CA ASN A 80 14.83 -21.78 3.20
C ASN A 80 13.31 -21.81 3.34
N LEU A 81 12.78 -22.83 4.03
CA LEU A 81 11.35 -23.02 4.21
C LEU A 81 11.01 -23.40 5.66
N GLU A 82 10.09 -22.64 6.26
CA GLU A 82 9.51 -22.97 7.55
C GLU A 82 7.99 -23.14 7.44
N ILE A 83 7.48 -24.23 8.03
CA ILE A 83 6.07 -24.60 8.05
C ILE A 83 5.66 -24.88 9.49
N GLU A 84 4.54 -24.32 9.95
CA GLU A 84 3.95 -24.57 11.26
C GLU A 84 2.50 -25.01 11.14
N ILE A 85 2.20 -26.22 11.63
CA ILE A 85 0.87 -26.83 11.60
C ILE A 85 0.25 -26.81 13.00
N SER A 86 -0.92 -26.17 13.14
CA SER A 86 -1.67 -26.16 14.40
C SER A 86 -3.16 -25.93 14.20
N LYS A 87 -3.99 -26.58 15.03
CA LYS A 87 -5.46 -26.36 15.07
C LYS A 87 -5.87 -24.93 15.45
N GLN A 88 -4.94 -24.11 15.94
CA GLN A 88 -5.24 -22.70 16.27
C GLN A 88 -5.35 -21.83 15.01
N TYR A 89 -4.74 -22.27 13.91
CA TYR A 89 -4.83 -21.57 12.65
C TYR A 89 -6.13 -21.96 11.96
N ILE A 90 -6.82 -20.98 11.38
CA ILE A 90 -8.11 -21.22 10.72
C ILE A 90 -7.93 -21.33 9.20
N VAL A 91 -6.85 -20.73 8.67
CA VAL A 91 -6.46 -20.63 7.25
C VAL A 91 -4.94 -20.51 7.17
N PRO A 92 -4.31 -20.83 6.03
CA PRO A 92 -2.90 -20.53 5.78
C PRO A 92 -2.60 -19.04 6.03
N ASN A 93 -1.59 -18.74 6.85
CA ASN A 93 -1.17 -17.37 7.15
C ASN A 93 -0.08 -16.88 6.19
N ILE A 94 -0.11 -15.57 5.95
CA ILE A 94 0.82 -14.82 5.11
C ILE A 94 1.96 -14.32 6.00
N ASP A 95 2.93 -15.19 6.23
CA ASP A 95 4.17 -14.82 6.89
C ASP A 95 5.33 -15.36 6.03
N LYS A 96 6.56 -15.03 6.45
CA LYS A 96 7.76 -15.78 6.03
C LYS A 96 7.67 -17.28 6.37
N ILE A 97 6.74 -17.65 7.27
CA ILE A 97 6.47 -19.00 7.74
C ILE A 97 5.06 -19.40 7.31
N ILE A 98 4.92 -20.55 6.66
CA ILE A 98 3.59 -21.08 6.31
C ILE A 98 2.94 -21.60 7.59
N LYS A 99 1.95 -20.91 8.13
CA LYS A 99 1.17 -21.36 9.30
C LYS A 99 -0.21 -21.82 8.87
N CYS A 100 -0.60 -23.08 9.11
CA CYS A 100 -1.93 -23.56 8.70
C CYS A 100 -2.50 -24.66 9.60
N ASP A 101 -3.82 -24.90 9.46
CA ASP A 101 -4.46 -26.11 10.00
C ASP A 101 -4.13 -27.31 9.10
N ALA A 102 -3.97 -28.48 9.71
CA ALA A 102 -3.71 -29.74 9.01
C ALA A 102 -4.72 -30.06 7.89
N LYS A 103 -5.97 -29.61 8.02
CA LYS A 103 -7.02 -29.86 7.02
C LYS A 103 -6.74 -29.22 5.64
N PHE A 104 -5.81 -28.26 5.55
CA PHE A 104 -5.49 -27.56 4.30
C PHE A 104 -4.29 -28.15 3.54
N ILE A 105 -3.55 -29.09 4.13
CA ILE A 105 -2.28 -29.57 3.56
C ILE A 105 -2.45 -30.19 2.17
N GLU A 106 -3.62 -30.76 1.88
CA GLU A 106 -3.88 -31.40 0.59
C GLU A 106 -4.41 -30.44 -0.49
N THR A 107 -4.70 -29.19 -0.15
CA THR A 107 -5.34 -28.25 -1.08
C THR A 107 -4.37 -27.68 -2.11
N GLU A 108 -4.92 -27.20 -3.22
CA GLU A 108 -4.17 -26.53 -4.28
C GLU A 108 -3.45 -25.28 -3.76
N GLU A 109 -4.13 -24.51 -2.91
CA GLU A 109 -3.61 -23.27 -2.32
C GLU A 109 -2.38 -23.54 -1.45
N PHE A 110 -2.41 -24.60 -0.63
CA PHE A 110 -1.26 -24.97 0.19
C PHE A 110 -0.07 -25.39 -0.69
N LYS A 111 -0.31 -26.17 -1.74
CA LYS A 111 0.75 -26.60 -2.68
C LYS A 111 1.38 -25.43 -3.42
N LYS A 112 0.57 -24.44 -3.84
CA LYS A 112 1.07 -23.20 -4.44
C LYS A 112 1.89 -22.37 -3.47
N GLU A 113 1.46 -22.26 -2.21
CA GLU A 113 2.25 -21.57 -1.18
C GLU A 113 3.56 -22.30 -0.84
N LEU A 114 3.56 -23.64 -0.83
CA LEU A 114 4.80 -24.40 -0.72
C LEU A 114 5.79 -24.05 -1.84
N ILE A 115 5.32 -23.99 -3.10
CA ILE A 115 6.16 -23.59 -4.23
C ILE A 115 6.69 -22.17 -4.05
N LYS A 116 5.81 -21.22 -3.69
CA LYS A 116 6.20 -19.83 -3.49
C LYS A 116 7.30 -19.68 -2.45
N LYS A 117 7.09 -20.22 -1.25
CA LYS A 117 8.03 -20.07 -0.14
C LYS A 117 9.29 -20.92 -0.33
N SER A 118 9.22 -22.04 -1.06
CA SER A 118 10.40 -22.85 -1.40
C SER A 118 11.41 -22.10 -2.27
N TYR A 119 10.92 -21.21 -3.15
CA TYR A 119 11.74 -20.51 -4.14
C TYR A 119 11.81 -18.99 -3.94
N GLY A 120 11.10 -18.43 -2.96
CA GLY A 120 11.03 -16.99 -2.75
C GLY A 120 10.27 -16.24 -3.86
N ILE A 121 9.27 -16.90 -4.44
CA ILE A 121 8.41 -16.35 -5.51
C ILE A 121 7.28 -15.55 -4.87
N TYR A 122 7.08 -14.33 -5.37
CA TYR A 122 6.01 -13.44 -4.93
C TYR A 122 4.86 -13.42 -5.95
N ASP A 123 5.18 -13.43 -7.24
CA ASP A 123 4.15 -13.31 -8.27
C ASP A 123 3.27 -14.55 -8.34
N ASN A 124 1.95 -14.35 -8.21
CA ASN A 124 0.98 -15.43 -8.25
C ASN A 124 0.98 -16.19 -9.59
N TRP A 125 1.19 -15.51 -10.71
CA TRP A 125 1.23 -16.13 -12.04
C TRP A 125 2.36 -17.17 -12.17
N ILE A 126 3.53 -16.91 -11.57
CA ILE A 126 4.64 -17.86 -11.56
C ILE A 126 4.25 -19.10 -10.75
N SER A 127 3.70 -18.90 -9.55
CA SER A 127 3.27 -20.01 -8.70
C SER A 127 2.17 -20.87 -9.35
N GLU A 128 1.25 -20.24 -10.10
CA GLU A 128 0.20 -20.92 -10.86
C GLU A 128 0.81 -21.82 -11.96
N GLY A 129 1.72 -21.27 -12.77
CA GLY A 129 2.36 -22.01 -13.85
C GLY A 129 3.30 -23.11 -13.36
N LEU A 130 4.08 -22.85 -12.30
CA LEU A 130 4.96 -23.87 -11.68
C LEU A 130 4.16 -24.99 -11.04
N TYR A 131 3.03 -24.67 -10.40
CA TYR A 131 2.12 -25.70 -9.88
C TYR A 131 1.63 -26.60 -11.01
N ALA A 132 1.16 -26.03 -12.13
CA ALA A 132 0.76 -26.86 -13.25
C ALA A 132 1.92 -27.70 -13.81
N LYS A 133 3.14 -27.14 -13.83
CA LYS A 133 4.32 -27.83 -14.34
C LYS A 133 4.79 -28.99 -13.45
N ILE A 134 4.79 -28.80 -12.12
CA ILE A 134 5.28 -29.81 -11.16
C ILE A 134 4.27 -30.95 -11.01
N TYR A 135 2.98 -30.66 -11.13
CA TYR A 135 1.90 -31.61 -10.93
C TYR A 135 1.28 -32.13 -12.24
N ASP A 136 1.91 -31.84 -13.38
CA ASP A 136 1.46 -32.23 -14.73
C ASP A 136 -0.03 -31.91 -14.98
N ILE A 137 -0.45 -30.71 -14.60
CA ILE A 137 -1.83 -30.24 -14.78
C ILE A 137 -1.96 -29.62 -16.17
N GLU A 138 -2.91 -30.14 -16.94
CA GLU A 138 -3.22 -29.59 -18.26
C GLU A 138 -3.84 -28.19 -18.16
N LYS A 139 -3.33 -27.25 -18.96
CA LYS A 139 -3.95 -25.93 -19.10
C LYS A 139 -5.32 -26.06 -19.78
N LYS A 140 -6.26 -25.19 -19.41
CA LYS A 140 -7.51 -25.05 -20.17
C LYS A 140 -7.23 -24.39 -21.51
N GLU A 141 -7.91 -24.85 -22.55
CA GLU A 141 -7.87 -24.22 -23.86
C GLU A 141 -8.60 -22.87 -23.79
N VAL A 142 -7.85 -21.80 -24.04
CA VAL A 142 -8.33 -20.42 -24.10
C VAL A 142 -7.86 -19.82 -25.42
N ASP A 143 -8.78 -19.18 -26.14
CA ASP A 143 -8.44 -18.38 -27.31
C ASP A 143 -7.90 -17.02 -26.85
N PHE A 144 -6.58 -16.97 -26.61
CA PHE A 144 -5.90 -15.75 -26.17
C PHE A 144 -6.10 -14.59 -27.14
N THR A 145 -6.09 -14.86 -28.44
CA THR A 145 -6.24 -13.82 -29.46
C THR A 145 -7.61 -13.15 -29.34
N THR A 146 -8.68 -13.93 -29.24
CA THR A 146 -10.03 -13.37 -29.09
C THR A 146 -10.25 -12.70 -27.72
N TYR A 147 -9.72 -13.30 -26.65
CA TYR A 147 -9.89 -12.77 -25.30
C TYR A 147 -9.14 -11.44 -25.11
N TYR A 148 -7.83 -11.43 -25.36
CA TYR A 148 -6.98 -10.24 -25.14
C TYR A 148 -7.09 -9.19 -26.25
N SER A 149 -7.82 -9.45 -27.34
CA SER A 149 -8.21 -8.35 -28.25
C SER A 149 -9.21 -7.37 -27.62
N ASN A 150 -9.88 -7.77 -26.54
CA ASN A 150 -10.92 -6.98 -25.87
C ASN A 150 -10.65 -6.74 -24.38
N ASN A 151 -9.56 -7.30 -23.83
CA ASN A 151 -9.23 -7.23 -22.41
C ASN A 151 -7.74 -6.96 -22.25
N GLU A 152 -7.39 -6.15 -21.25
CA GLU A 152 -6.01 -5.88 -20.91
C GLU A 152 -5.31 -7.13 -20.38
N PHE A 153 -4.06 -7.33 -20.81
CA PHE A 153 -3.22 -8.37 -20.24
C PHE A 153 -2.48 -7.83 -19.02
N SER A 154 -2.65 -8.51 -17.88
CA SER A 154 -1.93 -8.24 -16.64
C SER A 154 -1.60 -9.55 -15.94
N LEU A 155 -0.34 -9.68 -15.54
CA LEU A 155 0.18 -10.77 -14.71
C LEU A 155 0.03 -10.51 -13.21
N PHE A 156 -0.56 -9.37 -12.84
CA PHE A 156 -0.73 -8.99 -11.44
C PHE A 156 -1.64 -9.98 -10.70
N GLY A 157 -1.27 -10.30 -9.46
CA GLY A 157 -1.93 -11.36 -8.69
C GLY A 157 -3.43 -11.15 -8.48
N ALA A 158 -3.92 -9.91 -8.43
CA ALA A 158 -5.35 -9.65 -8.27
C ALA A 158 -6.21 -10.10 -9.45
N ARG A 159 -5.59 -10.35 -10.61
CA ARG A 159 -6.28 -10.87 -11.80
C ARG A 159 -6.60 -12.38 -11.70
N ILE A 160 -6.12 -13.08 -10.66
CA ILE A 160 -6.32 -14.52 -10.46
C ILE A 160 -7.41 -14.83 -9.41
N PHE A 161 -7.92 -13.82 -8.71
CA PHE A 161 -8.79 -14.01 -7.55
C PHE A 161 -10.05 -13.14 -7.59
N LYS A 162 -11.15 -13.69 -7.07
CA LYS A 162 -12.36 -12.90 -6.83
C LYS A 162 -12.14 -11.90 -5.69
N PRO A 163 -12.96 -10.84 -5.58
CA PRO A 163 -14.09 -10.48 -6.46
C PRO A 163 -13.74 -9.46 -7.56
N PHE A 164 -12.47 -9.07 -7.70
CA PHE A 164 -12.05 -8.00 -8.61
C PHE A 164 -12.15 -8.33 -10.10
N VAL A 165 -12.23 -9.63 -10.42
CA VAL A 165 -12.23 -10.14 -11.79
C VAL A 165 -13.35 -11.15 -12.03
N SER A 166 -13.70 -11.28 -13.31
CA SER A 166 -14.68 -12.27 -13.75
C SER A 166 -14.11 -13.70 -13.70
N LYS A 167 -14.99 -14.71 -13.74
CA LYS A 167 -14.53 -16.10 -13.84
C LYS A 167 -13.76 -16.36 -15.15
N GLU A 168 -14.18 -15.73 -16.24
CA GLU A 168 -13.53 -15.84 -17.55
C GLU A 168 -12.10 -15.30 -17.49
N GLU A 169 -11.90 -14.15 -16.86
CA GLU A 169 -10.59 -13.55 -16.66
C GLU A 169 -9.66 -14.43 -15.82
N ILE A 170 -10.16 -14.99 -14.71
CA ILE A 170 -9.38 -15.94 -13.90
C ILE A 170 -8.93 -17.14 -14.75
N GLU A 171 -9.82 -17.70 -15.57
CA GLU A 171 -9.48 -18.84 -16.44
C GLU A 171 -8.44 -18.44 -17.51
N SER A 172 -8.60 -17.27 -18.13
CA SER A 172 -7.66 -16.73 -19.11
C SER A 172 -6.27 -16.46 -18.53
N VAL A 173 -6.19 -15.84 -17.35
CA VAL A 173 -4.92 -15.50 -16.69
C VAL A 173 -4.22 -16.76 -16.18
N LYS A 174 -4.96 -17.73 -15.61
CA LYS A 174 -4.38 -19.02 -15.23
C LYS A 174 -3.84 -19.78 -16.44
N SER A 175 -4.59 -19.86 -17.53
CA SER A 175 -4.11 -20.50 -18.76
C SER A 175 -2.89 -19.80 -19.35
N ALA A 176 -2.86 -18.46 -19.33
CA ALA A 176 -1.70 -17.67 -19.76
C ALA A 176 -0.48 -17.93 -18.86
N SER A 177 -0.67 -18.00 -17.54
CA SER A 177 0.38 -18.29 -16.56
C SER A 177 1.05 -19.64 -16.82
N ILE A 178 0.26 -20.68 -17.10
CA ILE A 178 0.77 -22.03 -17.39
C ILE A 178 1.56 -22.04 -18.71
N ASP A 179 0.99 -21.46 -19.77
CA ASP A 179 1.63 -21.42 -21.09
C ASP A 179 2.93 -20.59 -21.07
N LEU A 180 2.92 -19.47 -20.35
CA LEU A 180 4.07 -18.59 -20.20
C LEU A 180 5.21 -19.26 -19.40
N VAL A 181 4.91 -19.89 -18.27
CA VAL A 181 5.93 -20.65 -17.52
C VAL A 181 6.52 -21.76 -18.38
N GLU A 182 5.71 -22.46 -19.17
CA GLU A 182 6.22 -23.47 -20.10
C GLU A 182 7.16 -22.87 -21.15
N TYR A 183 6.80 -21.72 -21.73
CA TYR A 183 7.64 -20.98 -22.67
C TYR A 183 8.97 -20.55 -22.04
N ILE A 184 8.95 -19.95 -20.85
CA ILE A 184 10.15 -19.48 -20.13
C ILE A 184 11.10 -20.65 -19.85
N LEU A 185 10.57 -21.80 -19.41
CA LEU A 185 11.36 -22.99 -19.15
C LEU A 185 11.99 -23.57 -20.43
N LYS A 186 11.29 -23.55 -21.56
CA LYS A 186 11.82 -23.97 -22.87
C LYS A 186 12.94 -23.06 -23.36
N ASN A 187 12.92 -21.80 -22.96
CA ASN A 187 13.93 -20.79 -23.30
C ASN A 187 15.07 -20.68 -22.28
N ASN A 188 15.28 -21.71 -21.45
CA ASN A 188 16.38 -21.84 -20.49
C ASN A 188 16.42 -20.75 -19.39
N LYS A 189 15.29 -20.08 -19.09
CA LYS A 189 15.19 -19.04 -18.05
C LYS A 189 14.66 -19.56 -16.71
N LYS A 190 15.02 -20.80 -16.36
CA LYS A 190 14.53 -21.44 -15.13
C LYS A 190 15.06 -20.74 -13.88
N GLU A 191 16.31 -20.28 -13.89
CA GLU A 191 16.92 -19.64 -12.73
C GLU A 191 16.30 -18.27 -12.45
N GLU A 192 16.07 -17.48 -13.50
CA GLU A 192 15.40 -16.19 -13.46
C GLU A 192 13.96 -16.32 -12.98
N LEU A 193 13.23 -17.33 -13.48
CA LEU A 193 11.87 -17.65 -13.05
C LEU A 193 11.81 -17.97 -11.55
N LEU A 194 12.71 -18.84 -11.08
CA LEU A 194 12.74 -19.25 -9.68
C LEU A 194 13.23 -18.14 -8.75
N LYS A 195 14.03 -17.20 -9.25
CA LYS A 195 14.44 -15.99 -8.52
C LYS A 195 13.39 -14.87 -8.56
N ASN A 196 12.25 -15.10 -9.22
CA ASN A 196 11.19 -14.11 -9.40
C ASN A 196 11.78 -12.83 -10.01
N ASN A 197 12.49 -12.98 -11.13
CA ASN A 197 13.23 -11.92 -11.82
C ASN A 197 13.02 -12.01 -13.34
N ILE A 198 11.75 -12.07 -13.74
CA ILE A 198 11.35 -12.12 -15.15
C ILE A 198 11.09 -10.70 -15.65
N GLU A 199 11.79 -10.28 -16.70
CA GLU A 199 11.59 -8.96 -17.31
C GLU A 199 10.50 -9.02 -18.40
N ILE A 200 9.90 -7.88 -18.76
CA ILE A 200 8.92 -7.85 -19.87
C ILE A 200 9.55 -8.35 -21.17
N SER A 201 10.81 -8.04 -21.43
CA SER A 201 11.54 -8.54 -22.61
C SER A 201 11.63 -10.07 -22.67
N ASP A 202 11.46 -10.76 -21.54
CA ASP A 202 11.49 -12.22 -21.49
C ASP A 202 10.19 -12.86 -21.99
N ILE A 203 9.11 -12.07 -22.08
CA ILE A 203 7.77 -12.53 -22.44
C ILE A 203 7.26 -11.93 -23.75
N GLU A 204 8.02 -11.02 -24.37
CA GLU A 204 7.64 -10.30 -25.59
C GLU A 204 7.37 -11.23 -26.78
N GLU A 205 8.31 -12.13 -27.08
CA GLU A 205 8.15 -13.07 -28.21
C GLU A 205 6.99 -14.05 -27.95
N TRP A 206 6.82 -14.50 -26.70
CA TRP A 206 5.66 -15.29 -26.31
C TRP A 206 4.35 -14.54 -26.55
N ALA A 207 4.26 -13.29 -26.12
CA ALA A 207 3.06 -12.48 -26.30
C ALA A 207 2.77 -12.22 -27.79
N GLU A 208 3.80 -11.97 -28.60
CA GLU A 208 3.68 -11.81 -30.06
C GLU A 208 3.13 -13.09 -30.70
N GLU A 209 3.68 -14.26 -30.36
CA GLU A 209 3.19 -15.56 -30.84
C GLU A 209 1.72 -15.81 -30.48
N LYS A 210 1.25 -15.30 -29.35
CA LYS A 210 -0.14 -15.43 -28.89
C LYS A 210 -1.05 -14.28 -29.31
N SER A 211 -0.52 -13.27 -29.99
CA SER A 211 -1.23 -12.03 -30.32
C SER A 211 -1.80 -11.32 -29.08
N ILE A 212 -1.01 -11.24 -28.00
CA ILE A 212 -1.33 -10.54 -26.76
C ILE A 212 -0.62 -9.18 -26.77
N ASP A 213 -1.38 -8.11 -26.53
CA ASP A 213 -0.82 -6.76 -26.36
C ASP A 213 -0.28 -6.57 -24.94
N LEU A 214 1.01 -6.26 -24.82
CA LEU A 214 1.67 -6.01 -23.54
C LEU A 214 1.65 -4.54 -23.11
N SER A 215 0.99 -3.65 -23.86
CA SER A 215 0.99 -2.20 -23.58
C SER A 215 0.58 -1.89 -22.14
N TYR A 216 -0.52 -2.47 -21.66
CA TYR A 216 -0.96 -2.29 -20.28
C TYR A 216 0.02 -2.90 -19.26
N GLN A 217 0.50 -4.13 -19.50
CA GLN A 217 1.50 -4.76 -18.63
C GLN A 217 2.79 -3.91 -18.49
N ARG A 218 3.18 -3.17 -19.54
CA ARG A 218 4.31 -2.23 -19.48
C ARG A 218 4.02 -1.02 -18.59
N GLU A 219 2.79 -0.51 -18.59
CA GLU A 219 2.40 0.60 -17.71
C GLU A 219 2.51 0.21 -16.23
N ILE A 220 2.27 -1.06 -15.91
CA ILE A 220 2.32 -1.60 -14.55
C ILE A 220 3.59 -2.44 -14.26
N GLU A 221 4.63 -2.34 -15.10
CA GLU A 221 5.84 -3.19 -15.02
C GLU A 221 6.48 -3.19 -13.63
N SER A 222 6.45 -2.05 -12.93
CA SER A 222 7.00 -1.93 -11.58
C SER A 222 6.32 -2.79 -10.50
N LEU A 223 5.15 -3.37 -10.80
CA LEU A 223 4.47 -4.33 -9.92
C LEU A 223 4.92 -5.76 -10.17
N MET A 224 5.51 -6.06 -11.32
CA MET A 224 6.06 -7.39 -11.62
C MET A 224 7.20 -7.72 -10.67
N ASN A 225 7.34 -9.00 -10.35
CA ASN A 225 8.39 -9.55 -9.49
C ASN A 225 8.36 -9.03 -8.04
N ARG A 226 7.32 -8.32 -7.64
CA ARG A 226 7.32 -7.56 -6.39
C ARG A 226 6.24 -8.00 -5.42
N MET A 227 5.12 -8.54 -5.89
CA MET A 227 3.91 -8.59 -5.08
C MET A 227 3.27 -9.97 -5.07
N GLU A 228 2.87 -10.40 -3.89
CA GLU A 228 2.04 -11.58 -3.69
C GLU A 228 0.64 -11.17 -3.24
N VAL A 229 -0.34 -11.86 -3.78
CA VAL A 229 -1.76 -11.62 -3.53
C VAL A 229 -2.40 -12.88 -2.94
N TYR A 230 -3.26 -12.66 -1.96
CA TYR A 230 -3.91 -13.71 -1.20
C TYR A 230 -5.41 -13.45 -1.09
N ASP A 231 -6.18 -14.47 -1.42
CA ASP A 231 -7.62 -14.56 -1.14
C ASP A 231 -7.81 -15.38 0.13
N ILE A 232 -8.08 -14.70 1.25
CA ILE A 232 -8.25 -15.32 2.57
C ILE A 232 -9.65 -15.02 3.08
N ALA A 233 -10.57 -15.95 2.84
CA ALA A 233 -11.95 -15.87 3.32
C ALA A 233 -12.58 -14.50 3.01
N ASP A 234 -12.96 -13.72 4.03
CA ASP A 234 -13.61 -12.42 3.88
C ASP A 234 -12.61 -11.26 3.63
N LYS A 235 -11.33 -11.57 3.39
CA LYS A 235 -10.26 -10.60 3.19
C LYS A 235 -9.45 -10.90 1.94
N PHE A 236 -8.95 -9.82 1.36
CA PHE A 236 -7.98 -9.84 0.29
C PHE A 236 -6.71 -9.14 0.74
N ILE A 237 -5.57 -9.80 0.63
CA ILE A 237 -4.30 -9.27 1.12
C ILE A 237 -3.31 -9.17 -0.03
N ILE A 238 -2.74 -7.99 -0.18
CA ILE A 238 -1.69 -7.69 -1.15
C ILE A 238 -0.43 -7.37 -0.35
N ASN A 239 0.66 -8.08 -0.59
CA ASN A 239 1.90 -7.91 0.17
C ASN A 239 3.08 -7.75 -0.79
N THR A 240 3.85 -6.67 -0.63
CA THR A 240 5.08 -6.48 -1.39
C THR A 240 6.24 -7.26 -0.77
N ARG A 241 7.25 -7.55 -1.60
CA ARG A 241 8.49 -8.22 -1.20
C ARG A 241 9.35 -7.38 -0.27
N GLU A 242 9.35 -6.06 -0.43
CA GLU A 242 10.25 -5.18 0.30
C GLU A 242 9.82 -5.01 1.76
N GLU A 243 10.73 -5.27 2.70
CA GLU A 243 10.49 -4.99 4.14
C GLU A 243 10.71 -3.51 4.49
N ILE A 244 11.36 -2.77 3.59
CA ILE A 244 11.66 -1.35 3.71
C ILE A 244 11.05 -0.64 2.51
N ASN A 245 10.24 0.39 2.76
CA ASN A 245 9.43 1.10 1.77
C ASN A 245 8.46 0.19 0.98
N GLY A 246 8.17 -1.01 1.48
CA GLY A 246 7.10 -1.85 0.97
C GLY A 246 5.78 -1.56 1.64
N PHE A 247 4.75 -2.30 1.23
CA PHE A 247 3.45 -2.23 1.88
C PHE A 247 2.74 -3.58 1.89
N LYS A 248 1.82 -3.70 2.83
CA LYS A 248 0.79 -4.71 2.91
C LYS A 248 -0.55 -3.99 2.87
N ILE A 249 -1.50 -4.45 2.06
CA ILE A 249 -2.85 -3.89 1.98
C ILE A 249 -3.82 -4.98 2.38
N ASP A 250 -4.59 -4.74 3.43
CA ASP A 250 -5.69 -5.58 3.91
C ASP A 250 -7.02 -4.95 3.46
N ILE A 251 -7.74 -5.68 2.61
CA ILE A 251 -9.02 -5.25 2.05
C ILE A 251 -10.10 -6.23 2.51
N SER A 252 -11.08 -5.74 3.26
CA SER A 252 -12.29 -6.51 3.54
C SER A 252 -13.13 -6.65 2.27
N ILE A 253 -13.51 -7.89 1.91
CA ILE A 253 -14.34 -8.16 0.72
C ILE A 253 -15.70 -7.45 0.83
N ALA A 254 -16.24 -7.34 2.05
CA ALA A 254 -17.51 -6.66 2.30
C ALA A 254 -17.45 -5.15 2.06
N GLU A 255 -16.25 -4.57 1.98
CA GLU A 255 -16.02 -3.12 1.90
C GLU A 255 -15.49 -2.67 0.55
N ILE A 256 -15.45 -3.59 -0.42
CA ILE A 256 -15.08 -3.26 -1.80
C ILE A 256 -16.11 -2.28 -2.36
N ASN A 257 -15.60 -1.10 -2.70
CA ASN A 257 -16.37 0.02 -3.21
C ASN A 257 -15.77 0.52 -4.54
N GLU A 258 -16.35 1.57 -5.10
CA GLU A 258 -15.97 2.09 -6.42
C GLU A 258 -14.52 2.52 -6.55
N GLN A 259 -13.82 2.88 -5.46
CA GLN A 259 -12.42 3.32 -5.50
C GLN A 259 -11.47 2.20 -5.92
N TYR A 260 -11.84 0.95 -5.63
CA TYR A 260 -10.99 -0.22 -5.86
C TYR A 260 -11.80 -1.45 -6.26
N SER A 261 -12.88 -1.26 -7.04
CA SER A 261 -13.84 -2.33 -7.38
C SER A 261 -13.34 -3.35 -8.42
N THR A 262 -12.22 -3.10 -9.08
CA THR A 262 -11.66 -3.94 -10.16
C THR A 262 -10.16 -4.14 -9.97
N ALA A 263 -9.58 -5.15 -10.61
CA ALA A 263 -8.14 -5.41 -10.51
C ALA A 263 -7.32 -4.25 -11.06
N GLU A 264 -7.76 -3.66 -12.18
CA GLU A 264 -7.17 -2.44 -12.76
C GLU A 264 -7.12 -1.30 -11.74
N LYS A 265 -8.23 -1.02 -11.03
CA LYS A 265 -8.25 0.05 -10.03
C LYS A 265 -7.29 -0.22 -8.87
N ILE A 266 -7.19 -1.47 -8.41
CA ILE A 266 -6.22 -1.86 -7.39
C ILE A 266 -4.78 -1.64 -7.88
N GLU A 267 -4.47 -2.07 -9.11
CA GLU A 267 -3.16 -1.88 -9.75
C GLU A 267 -2.79 -0.39 -9.80
N GLN A 268 -3.74 0.47 -10.22
CA GLN A 268 -3.53 1.92 -10.29
C GLN A 268 -3.39 2.57 -8.91
N VAL A 269 -4.15 2.14 -7.90
CA VAL A 269 -4.03 2.62 -6.51
C VAL A 269 -2.62 2.33 -5.98
N ILE A 270 -2.11 1.12 -6.22
CA ILE A 270 -0.79 0.73 -5.75
C ILE A 270 0.32 1.56 -6.43
N LEU A 271 0.27 1.68 -7.75
CA LEU A 271 1.25 2.47 -8.50
C LEU A 271 1.25 3.93 -8.05
N LYS A 272 0.06 4.46 -7.74
CA LYS A 272 -0.11 5.81 -7.20
C LYS A 272 0.55 5.96 -5.83
N PHE A 273 0.41 4.98 -4.93
CA PHE A 273 1.09 5.01 -3.63
C PHE A 273 2.62 5.09 -3.79
N ASP A 274 3.20 4.30 -4.70
CA ASP A 274 4.64 4.36 -4.98
C ASP A 274 5.08 5.73 -5.51
N ARG A 275 4.32 6.28 -6.47
CA ARG A 275 4.61 7.58 -7.07
C ARG A 275 4.50 8.71 -6.04
N ASP A 276 3.48 8.67 -5.20
CA ASP A 276 3.25 9.64 -4.13
C ASP A 276 4.37 9.64 -3.10
N ILE A 277 4.71 8.46 -2.55
CA ILE A 277 5.82 8.31 -1.60
C ILE A 277 7.12 8.88 -2.21
N LEU A 278 7.40 8.55 -3.47
CA LEU A 278 8.58 9.05 -4.16
C LEU A 278 8.54 10.56 -4.38
N ALA A 279 7.38 11.11 -4.77
CA ALA A 279 7.19 12.54 -5.00
C ALA A 279 7.36 13.35 -3.71
N LEU A 280 6.82 12.88 -2.59
CA LEU A 280 6.99 13.49 -1.27
C LEU A 280 8.46 13.55 -0.88
N LYS A 281 9.20 12.43 -0.99
CA LYS A 281 10.64 12.37 -0.66
C LYS A 281 11.46 13.29 -1.55
N LYS A 282 11.20 13.32 -2.86
CA LYS A 282 11.87 14.23 -3.81
C LYS A 282 11.53 15.70 -3.55
N GLY A 283 10.28 15.99 -3.17
CA GLY A 283 9.83 17.33 -2.78
C GLY A 283 10.61 17.83 -1.56
N ILE A 284 10.74 17.00 -0.53
CA ILE A 284 11.55 17.29 0.67
C ILE A 284 13.03 17.46 0.31
N GLU A 285 13.62 16.56 -0.49
CA GLU A 285 15.02 16.67 -0.93
C GLU A 285 15.29 17.99 -1.66
N LYS A 286 14.35 18.43 -2.51
CA LYS A 286 14.46 19.65 -3.30
C LYS A 286 14.28 20.90 -2.45
N ASP A 287 13.20 20.97 -1.67
CA ASP A 287 12.75 22.20 -1.00
C ASP A 287 13.25 22.30 0.46
N ALA A 288 13.83 21.23 1.01
CA ALA A 288 14.46 21.16 2.33
C ALA A 288 15.77 20.31 2.34
N PRO A 289 16.77 20.64 1.51
CA PRO A 289 17.91 19.78 1.22
C PRO A 289 18.80 19.49 2.43
N ARG A 290 18.95 20.42 3.39
CA ARG A 290 19.77 20.18 4.59
C ARG A 290 19.07 19.22 5.54
N PHE A 291 17.77 19.44 5.77
CA PHE A 291 16.97 18.52 6.57
C PHE A 291 16.98 17.11 5.96
N TYR A 292 16.76 17.02 4.65
CA TYR A 292 16.83 15.74 3.94
C TYR A 292 18.20 15.08 4.08
N SER A 293 19.29 15.84 3.91
CA SER A 293 20.65 15.29 4.05
C SER A 293 20.95 14.80 5.46
N GLU A 294 20.45 15.49 6.50
CA GLU A 294 20.65 15.13 7.90
C GLU A 294 19.88 13.84 8.26
N TYR A 295 18.62 13.73 7.82
CA TYR A 295 17.73 12.61 8.13
C TYR A 295 17.58 11.61 6.98
N LYS A 296 18.52 11.59 6.02
CA LYS A 296 18.43 10.80 4.78
C LYS A 296 18.24 9.31 5.05
N GLN A 297 18.93 8.79 6.05
CA GLN A 297 18.83 7.36 6.41
C GLN A 297 17.44 7.03 6.96
N ILE A 298 16.86 7.90 7.78
CA ILE A 298 15.52 7.70 8.36
C ILE A 298 14.46 7.80 7.26
N LEU A 299 14.48 8.87 6.47
CA LEU A 299 13.48 9.15 5.42
C LEU A 299 13.48 8.11 4.30
N ASN A 300 14.60 7.43 4.05
CA ASN A 300 14.71 6.41 3.01
C ASN A 300 14.57 4.97 3.51
N ASN A 301 14.51 4.74 4.82
CA ASN A 301 14.37 3.41 5.41
C ASN A 301 13.08 3.30 6.23
N VAL A 302 11.95 3.68 5.64
CA VAL A 302 10.64 3.56 6.31
C VAL A 302 10.25 2.07 6.37
N PRO A 303 9.85 1.53 7.53
CA PRO A 303 9.36 0.16 7.62
C PRO A 303 8.18 -0.12 6.68
N LYS A 304 7.95 -1.39 6.34
CA LYS A 304 6.78 -1.82 5.57
C LYS A 304 5.49 -1.33 6.24
N ILE A 305 4.65 -0.65 5.46
CA ILE A 305 3.40 -0.05 5.94
C ILE A 305 2.25 -1.03 5.78
N GLU A 306 1.40 -1.15 6.80
CA GLU A 306 0.15 -1.91 6.72
C GLU A 306 -1.03 -0.97 6.45
N TYR A 307 -1.52 -0.97 5.22
CA TYR A 307 -2.74 -0.28 4.86
C TYR A 307 -3.95 -1.16 5.16
N ILE A 308 -4.95 -0.60 5.82
CA ILE A 308 -6.21 -1.27 6.12
C ILE A 308 -7.31 -0.46 5.43
N PHE A 309 -7.95 -1.06 4.43
CA PHE A 309 -9.07 -0.44 3.73
C PHE A 309 -10.33 -0.80 4.48
N ASP A 310 -10.76 0.10 5.38
CA ASP A 310 -11.90 -0.08 6.27
C ASP A 310 -12.82 1.14 6.21
N THR A 311 -13.97 0.95 5.56
CA THR A 311 -15.05 1.94 5.43
C THR A 311 -15.95 2.01 6.67
N SER A 312 -15.89 0.99 7.52
CA SER A 312 -16.79 0.72 8.64
C SER A 312 -16.24 1.11 10.01
N ALA A 313 -14.93 1.35 10.14
CA ALA A 313 -14.29 1.70 11.40
C ALA A 313 -15.06 2.83 12.10
N ASP A 314 -15.42 2.68 13.36
CA ASP A 314 -16.09 3.72 14.13
C ASP A 314 -15.12 4.88 14.41
N GLY A 315 -15.32 6.03 13.75
CA GLY A 315 -14.49 7.21 13.96
C GLY A 315 -14.91 8.41 13.11
N ASN A 316 -14.83 9.61 13.67
CA ASN A 316 -15.09 10.88 12.97
C ASN A 316 -13.95 11.30 12.01
N ALA A 317 -13.12 10.36 11.55
CA ALA A 317 -11.99 10.66 10.67
C ALA A 317 -12.48 10.77 9.21
N ASP A 318 -12.48 11.98 8.66
CA ASP A 318 -12.75 12.23 7.25
C ASP A 318 -11.55 11.73 6.43
N GLY A 319 -11.72 10.63 5.68
CA GLY A 319 -10.71 10.10 4.76
C GLY A 319 -9.86 8.96 5.32
N GLY A 320 -9.04 9.20 6.36
CA GLY A 320 -8.08 8.22 6.88
C GLY A 320 -7.50 8.58 8.24
N TYR A 321 -6.69 7.69 8.82
CA TYR A 321 -5.91 7.96 10.03
C TYR A 321 -4.75 6.97 10.20
N ILE A 322 -3.73 7.36 10.98
CA ILE A 322 -2.69 6.45 11.47
C ILE A 322 -3.01 5.95 12.88
N MET A 323 -2.71 4.68 13.15
CA MET A 323 -2.77 4.15 14.52
C MET A 323 -1.46 4.49 15.25
N ALA A 324 -1.56 5.24 16.35
CA ALA A 324 -0.37 5.74 17.04
C ALA A 324 0.49 4.59 17.59
N GLY A 325 1.77 4.58 17.22
CA GLY A 325 2.73 3.57 17.65
C GLY A 325 2.68 2.26 16.86
N THR A 326 2.00 2.23 15.71
CA THR A 326 2.05 1.11 14.76
C THR A 326 2.35 1.61 13.35
N GLU A 327 2.71 0.71 12.44
CA GLU A 327 2.93 0.99 11.00
C GLU A 327 1.62 0.92 10.21
N GLU A 328 0.46 1.09 10.88
CA GLU A 328 -0.86 0.91 10.29
C GLU A 328 -1.47 2.23 9.83
N ILE A 329 -1.92 2.27 8.58
CA ILE A 329 -2.67 3.37 7.99
C ILE A 329 -4.05 2.86 7.60
N HIS A 330 -5.09 3.42 8.23
CA HIS A 330 -6.47 3.11 7.91
C HIS A 330 -7.00 4.10 6.87
N LEU A 331 -7.54 3.59 5.76
CA LEU A 331 -8.04 4.40 4.65
C LEU A 331 -9.51 4.07 4.35
N ARG A 332 -10.36 5.11 4.40
CA ARG A 332 -11.71 5.12 3.83
C ARG A 332 -11.71 5.70 2.42
N ASP A 333 -10.86 6.70 2.21
CA ASP A 333 -10.56 7.28 0.90
C ASP A 333 -9.11 6.96 0.54
N VAL A 334 -8.89 6.19 -0.51
CA VAL A 334 -7.54 5.83 -0.95
C VAL A 334 -6.74 7.05 -1.40
N ASN A 335 -7.39 8.17 -1.71
CA ASN A 335 -6.72 9.40 -2.13
C ASN A 335 -6.07 10.15 -0.96
N VAL A 336 -6.41 9.86 0.29
CA VAL A 336 -5.73 10.51 1.45
C VAL A 336 -4.48 9.76 1.91
N HIS A 337 -4.12 8.65 1.25
CA HIS A 337 -2.91 7.86 1.54
C HIS A 337 -1.66 8.73 1.78
N ALA A 338 -1.41 9.71 0.90
CA ALA A 338 -0.19 10.50 0.94
C ALA A 338 -0.16 11.45 2.15
N HIS A 339 -1.33 11.94 2.59
CA HIS A 339 -1.48 12.71 3.83
C HIS A 339 -1.14 11.85 5.04
N GLU A 340 -1.77 10.67 5.15
CA GLU A 340 -1.54 9.76 6.27
C GLU A 340 -0.11 9.22 6.32
N TYR A 341 0.48 8.94 5.14
CA TYR A 341 1.88 8.56 5.01
C TYR A 341 2.82 9.61 5.59
N CYS A 342 2.51 10.91 5.45
CA CYS A 342 3.33 11.96 6.05
C CYS A 342 3.36 11.89 7.57
N HIS A 343 2.24 11.51 8.22
CA HIS A 343 2.23 11.32 9.67
C HIS A 343 3.17 10.19 10.09
N LEU A 344 3.11 9.05 9.39
CA LEU A 344 4.01 7.91 9.65
C LEU A 344 5.47 8.26 9.37
N LEU A 345 5.77 8.92 8.25
CA LEU A 345 7.12 9.32 7.83
C LEU A 345 7.85 10.14 8.91
N PHE A 346 7.12 11.02 9.62
CA PHE A 346 7.66 11.89 10.68
C PHE A 346 7.30 11.41 12.09
N HIS A 347 7.07 10.10 12.29
CA HIS A 347 6.80 9.52 13.59
C HIS A 347 7.63 8.27 13.88
N ASN A 348 7.17 7.06 13.53
CA ASN A 348 7.79 5.80 13.94
C ASN A 348 9.28 5.72 13.55
N PRO A 349 9.68 6.03 12.29
CA PRO A 349 11.09 5.93 11.90
C PRO A 349 12.03 6.83 12.72
N PHE A 350 11.54 7.98 13.17
CA PHE A 350 12.32 8.90 14.00
C PHE A 350 12.41 8.40 15.45
N ILE A 351 11.33 7.83 15.99
CA ILE A 351 11.28 7.26 17.34
C ILE A 351 12.22 6.05 17.46
N GLU A 352 12.28 5.20 16.43
CA GLU A 352 13.19 4.06 16.38
C GLU A 352 14.67 4.47 16.48
N GLU A 353 15.02 5.64 15.95
CA GLU A 353 16.35 6.26 16.05
C GLU A 353 16.54 7.08 17.34
N GLY A 354 15.60 7.00 18.29
CA GLY A 354 15.68 7.65 19.60
C GLY A 354 15.34 9.15 19.58
N ILE A 355 14.74 9.66 18.50
CA ILE A 355 14.30 11.05 18.40
C ILE A 355 12.89 11.16 18.99
N VAL A 356 12.76 11.93 20.06
CA VAL A 356 11.46 12.16 20.71
C VAL A 356 10.64 13.15 19.88
N ILE A 357 9.49 12.69 19.38
CA ILE A 357 8.58 13.51 18.58
C ILE A 357 7.37 13.91 19.43
N THR A 358 7.34 15.17 19.90
CA THR A 358 6.22 15.75 20.66
C THR A 358 5.77 17.06 20.02
N LYS A 359 5.31 16.99 18.78
CA LYS A 359 4.84 18.14 18.01
C LYS A 359 3.33 18.37 18.20
N PRO A 360 2.85 19.64 18.15
CA PRO A 360 1.43 19.94 18.27
C PRO A 360 0.65 19.51 17.03
N VAL A 361 -0.63 19.16 17.22
CA VAL A 361 -1.53 18.64 16.16
C VAL A 361 -1.64 19.62 14.98
N TRP A 362 -1.77 20.93 15.25
CA TRP A 362 -1.90 21.92 14.17
C TRP A 362 -0.73 21.90 13.18
N LEU A 363 0.48 21.66 13.69
CA LEU A 363 1.69 21.61 12.86
C LEU A 363 1.82 20.25 12.17
N ASN A 364 1.49 19.16 12.86
CA ASN A 364 1.50 17.82 12.27
C ASN A 364 0.58 17.75 11.05
N GLU A 365 -0.67 18.20 11.22
CA GLU A 365 -1.69 18.23 10.18
C GLU A 365 -1.32 19.21 9.06
N GLY A 366 -0.86 20.41 9.41
CA GLY A 366 -0.45 21.39 8.41
C GLY A 366 0.73 20.95 7.55
N ILE A 367 1.72 20.26 8.12
CA ILE A 367 2.84 19.72 7.34
C ILE A 367 2.37 18.59 6.43
N ALA A 368 1.58 17.64 6.95
CA ALA A 368 1.06 16.54 6.17
C ALA A 368 0.21 17.04 4.98
N ASP A 369 -0.68 18.00 5.23
CA ASP A 369 -1.53 18.58 4.19
C ASP A 369 -0.73 19.41 3.17
N TYR A 370 0.28 20.18 3.59
CA TYR A 370 1.13 20.90 2.64
C TYR A 370 1.85 19.91 1.71
N LEU A 371 2.49 18.87 2.28
CA LEU A 371 3.22 17.89 1.48
C LEU A 371 2.29 17.11 0.53
N TYR A 372 1.12 16.71 1.02
CA TYR A 372 0.06 16.10 0.24
C TYR A 372 -0.42 17.04 -0.89
N GLY A 373 -0.87 18.24 -0.53
CA GLY A 373 -1.40 19.24 -1.44
C GLY A 373 -0.42 19.71 -2.50
N VAL A 374 0.88 19.72 -2.21
CA VAL A 374 1.92 20.29 -3.09
C VAL A 374 2.68 19.26 -3.92
N TYR A 375 2.88 18.03 -3.41
CA TYR A 375 3.72 17.03 -4.11
C TYR A 375 2.98 15.78 -4.59
N SER A 376 1.85 15.40 -3.98
CA SER A 376 1.18 14.13 -4.29
C SER A 376 0.31 14.19 -5.57
N GLU A 377 0.29 13.11 -6.34
CA GLU A 377 -0.68 12.85 -7.40
C GLU A 377 -2.06 12.50 -6.84
N ALA A 378 -2.16 11.87 -5.66
CA ALA A 378 -3.45 11.64 -5.02
C ALA A 378 -4.28 12.88 -4.76
N TYR A 379 -3.60 14.00 -4.53
CA TYR A 379 -4.28 15.27 -4.39
C TYR A 379 -4.98 15.75 -5.67
N ILE A 380 -4.55 15.28 -6.84
CA ILE A 380 -5.14 15.67 -8.12
C ILE A 380 -6.60 15.21 -8.20
N GLU A 381 -6.91 13.98 -7.77
CA GLU A 381 -8.29 13.47 -7.72
C GLU A 381 -9.17 14.28 -6.75
N VAL A 382 -8.61 14.65 -5.59
CA VAL A 382 -9.32 15.50 -4.61
C VAL A 382 -9.58 16.89 -5.19
N MET A 383 -8.62 17.45 -5.91
CA MET A 383 -8.75 18.72 -6.61
C MET A 383 -9.80 18.66 -7.72
N GLU A 384 -9.80 17.62 -8.54
CA GLU A 384 -10.80 17.36 -9.58
C GLU A 384 -12.22 17.33 -9.01
N TYR A 385 -12.42 16.57 -7.95
CA TYR A 385 -13.70 16.49 -7.26
C TYR A 385 -14.13 17.83 -6.68
N ASN A 386 -13.21 18.60 -6.08
CA ASN A 386 -13.50 19.93 -5.55
C ASN A 386 -13.89 20.91 -6.65
N PHE A 387 -13.17 20.91 -7.78
CA PHE A 387 -13.50 21.76 -8.92
C PHE A 387 -14.82 21.38 -9.59
N TYR A 388 -15.12 20.09 -9.69
CA TYR A 388 -16.44 19.63 -10.13
C TYR A 388 -17.55 20.19 -9.24
N LYS A 389 -17.38 20.13 -7.90
CA LYS A 389 -18.32 20.73 -6.95
C LYS A 389 -18.45 22.24 -7.09
N ILE A 390 -17.34 22.93 -7.32
CA ILE A 390 -17.33 24.39 -7.48
C ILE A 390 -18.00 24.80 -8.80
N SER A 391 -17.82 24.05 -9.88
CA SER A 391 -18.48 24.32 -11.17
C SER A 391 -19.97 23.97 -11.16
N ASN A 392 -20.34 22.91 -10.44
CA ASN A 392 -21.71 22.39 -10.37
C ASN A 392 -22.36 22.62 -9.00
N PHE A 393 -22.01 23.74 -8.35
CA PHE A 393 -22.40 24.00 -6.97
C PHE A 393 -23.92 24.01 -6.74
N MET A 394 -24.72 24.32 -7.76
CA MET A 394 -26.18 24.24 -7.67
C MET A 394 -26.66 22.81 -7.36
N GLU A 395 -26.11 21.80 -8.03
CA GLU A 395 -26.44 20.38 -7.78
C GLU A 395 -26.07 19.98 -6.35
N VAL A 396 -24.92 20.45 -5.86
CA VAL A 396 -24.45 20.19 -4.50
C VAL A 396 -25.37 20.84 -3.48
N LEU A 397 -25.74 22.11 -3.66
CA LEU A 397 -26.56 22.87 -2.71
C LEU A 397 -28.00 22.36 -2.66
N GLU A 398 -28.55 21.85 -3.76
CA GLU A 398 -29.91 21.28 -3.82
C GLU A 398 -30.06 20.01 -2.95
N THR A 399 -28.96 19.32 -2.64
CA THR A 399 -28.98 18.16 -1.73
C THR A 399 -29.03 18.55 -0.25
N LEU A 400 -28.81 19.83 0.07
CA LEU A 400 -28.75 20.33 1.44
C LEU A 400 -30.08 20.98 1.85
N ASN A 401 -30.50 20.74 3.08
CA ASN A 401 -31.69 21.38 3.64
C ASN A 401 -31.36 22.80 4.15
N LEU A 402 -31.26 23.75 3.23
CA LEU A 402 -30.82 25.13 3.48
C LEU A 402 -32.00 26.10 3.60
N THR A 403 -31.82 27.14 4.40
CA THR A 403 -32.69 28.33 4.36
C THR A 403 -32.39 29.19 3.12
N ASP A 404 -33.34 30.04 2.72
CA ASP A 404 -33.16 30.96 1.59
C ASP A 404 -31.91 31.86 1.74
N ASN A 405 -31.59 32.26 2.97
CA ASN A 405 -30.42 33.09 3.24
C ASN A 405 -29.11 32.29 3.11
N GLU A 406 -29.04 31.10 3.69
CA GLU A 406 -27.87 30.21 3.56
C GLU A 406 -27.62 29.84 2.10
N LEU A 407 -28.67 29.50 1.35
CA LEU A 407 -28.57 29.21 -0.08
C LEU A 407 -27.96 30.39 -0.85
N LYS A 408 -28.46 31.61 -0.61
CA LYS A 408 -27.96 32.82 -1.28
C LYS A 408 -26.50 33.12 -0.94
N GLU A 409 -26.12 32.98 0.34
CA GLU A 409 -24.74 33.19 0.78
C GLU A 409 -23.78 32.14 0.21
N LEU A 410 -24.18 30.87 0.17
CA LEU A 410 -23.39 29.80 -0.41
C LEU A 410 -23.25 29.93 -1.93
N GLN A 411 -24.31 30.32 -2.65
CA GLN A 411 -24.21 30.64 -4.08
C GLN A 411 -23.21 31.77 -4.34
N SER A 412 -23.21 32.80 -3.48
CA SER A 412 -22.23 33.89 -3.55
C SER A 412 -20.81 33.39 -3.27
N LEU A 413 -20.62 32.49 -2.30
CA LEU A 413 -19.31 31.91 -1.98
C LEU A 413 -18.73 31.14 -3.17
N TYR A 414 -19.51 30.26 -3.81
CA TYR A 414 -19.04 29.49 -4.97
C TYR A 414 -18.79 30.38 -6.19
N THR A 415 -19.61 31.40 -6.43
CA THR A 415 -19.37 32.38 -7.49
C THR A 415 -18.08 33.15 -7.25
N ASN A 416 -17.81 33.56 -6.01
CA ASN A 416 -16.58 34.25 -5.63
C ASN A 416 -15.36 33.34 -5.80
N LEU A 417 -15.46 32.05 -5.40
CA LEU A 417 -14.40 31.06 -5.61
C LEU A 417 -14.04 30.92 -7.09
N LEU A 418 -15.03 30.77 -7.97
CA LEU A 418 -14.81 30.69 -9.42
C LEU A 418 -14.06 31.93 -9.94
N ASN A 419 -14.49 33.13 -9.51
CA ASN A 419 -13.83 34.38 -9.91
C ASN A 419 -12.39 34.45 -9.41
N ILE A 420 -12.13 34.04 -8.17
CA ILE A 420 -10.77 33.99 -7.61
C ILE A 420 -9.89 33.07 -8.45
N TYR A 421 -10.33 31.86 -8.78
CA TYR A 421 -9.55 30.96 -9.62
C TYR A 421 -9.22 31.60 -10.99
N ILE A 422 -10.20 32.22 -11.65
CA ILE A 422 -10.02 32.92 -12.93
C ILE A 422 -9.00 34.07 -12.80
N GLU A 423 -9.12 34.93 -11.79
CA GLU A 423 -8.23 36.08 -11.59
C GLU A 423 -6.77 35.70 -11.29
N ASN A 424 -6.58 34.50 -10.72
CA ASN A 424 -5.29 33.91 -10.43
C ASN A 424 -4.78 32.98 -11.55
N ASN A 425 -5.39 33.01 -12.73
CA ASN A 425 -5.04 32.20 -13.91
C ASN A 425 -5.08 30.68 -13.63
N ILE A 426 -6.04 30.24 -12.82
CA ILE A 426 -6.30 28.83 -12.55
C ILE A 426 -7.55 28.45 -13.34
N ASP A 427 -7.36 27.73 -14.45
CA ASP A 427 -8.47 27.13 -15.19
C ASP A 427 -8.82 25.80 -14.54
N ILE A 428 -9.93 25.79 -13.80
CA ILE A 428 -10.43 24.61 -13.08
C ILE A 428 -10.82 23.45 -14.01
N ASN A 429 -10.93 23.68 -15.33
CA ASN A 429 -11.15 22.63 -16.32
C ASN A 429 -9.83 22.06 -16.89
N ASN A 430 -8.68 22.64 -16.51
CA ASN A 430 -7.35 22.21 -16.96
C ASN A 430 -6.50 21.75 -15.76
N ILE A 431 -6.90 20.61 -15.20
CA ILE A 431 -6.26 20.01 -14.03
C ILE A 431 -4.78 19.72 -14.26
N GLU A 432 -4.43 19.23 -15.44
CA GLU A 432 -3.05 18.87 -15.79
C GLU A 432 -2.10 20.07 -15.67
N GLU A 433 -2.56 21.27 -16.06
CA GLU A 433 -1.77 22.50 -15.91
C GLU A 433 -1.56 22.86 -14.44
N ILE A 434 -2.58 22.65 -13.60
CA ILE A 434 -2.52 22.96 -12.17
C ILE A 434 -1.62 21.96 -11.45
N ALA A 435 -1.78 20.67 -11.75
CA ALA A 435 -0.98 19.58 -11.19
C ALA A 435 0.53 19.77 -11.39
N LYS A 436 0.93 20.32 -12.54
CA LYS A 436 2.34 20.60 -12.88
C LYS A 436 2.88 21.90 -12.28
N ASN A 437 2.04 22.75 -11.69
CA ASN A 437 2.42 24.06 -11.19
C ASN A 437 2.30 24.15 -9.66
N GLN A 438 3.45 24.08 -8.99
CA GLN A 438 3.56 24.14 -7.52
C GLN A 438 2.82 25.35 -6.91
N ASN A 439 2.96 26.54 -7.50
CA ASN A 439 2.31 27.75 -6.96
C ASN A 439 0.78 27.68 -7.09
N LYS A 440 0.27 27.15 -8.20
CA LYS A 440 -1.18 26.97 -8.37
C LYS A 440 -1.75 25.96 -7.37
N ARG A 441 -1.02 24.88 -7.08
CA ARG A 441 -1.37 23.91 -6.03
C ARG A 441 -1.42 24.56 -4.65
N ILE A 442 -0.46 25.42 -4.31
CA ILE A 442 -0.43 26.15 -3.04
C ILE A 442 -1.64 27.09 -2.92
N ILE A 443 -1.96 27.84 -3.99
CA ILE A 443 -3.14 28.73 -4.01
C ILE A 443 -4.43 27.93 -3.84
N GLU A 444 -4.59 26.83 -4.59
CA GLU A 444 -5.77 25.96 -4.48
C GLU A 444 -5.90 25.40 -3.05
N ASN A 445 -4.80 24.92 -2.45
CA ASN A 445 -4.83 24.36 -1.11
C ASN A 445 -5.25 25.41 -0.05
N HIS A 446 -4.77 26.67 -0.16
CA HIS A 446 -5.28 27.77 0.67
C HIS A 446 -6.79 27.97 0.48
N LEU A 447 -7.27 28.04 -0.77
CA LEU A 447 -8.67 28.33 -1.09
C LEU A 447 -9.61 27.22 -0.66
N ARG A 448 -9.21 25.95 -0.81
CA ARG A 448 -9.96 24.77 -0.36
C ARG A 448 -10.33 24.88 1.12
N TYR A 449 -9.36 25.17 1.98
CA TYR A 449 -9.61 25.22 3.42
C TYR A 449 -10.26 26.51 3.88
N LEU A 450 -9.87 27.67 3.34
CA LEU A 450 -10.49 28.94 3.70
C LEU A 450 -11.97 28.99 3.27
N SER A 451 -12.31 28.45 2.11
CA SER A 451 -13.71 28.33 1.70
C SER A 451 -14.49 27.34 2.54
N ARG A 452 -13.88 26.23 3.00
CA ARG A 452 -14.51 25.31 3.95
C ARG A 452 -14.83 25.99 5.29
N VAL A 453 -13.94 26.85 5.78
CA VAL A 453 -14.19 27.69 6.97
C VAL A 453 -15.40 28.59 6.73
N LYS A 454 -15.42 29.33 5.61
CA LYS A 454 -16.53 30.25 5.28
C LYS A 454 -17.86 29.51 5.11
N PHE A 455 -17.84 28.38 4.42
CA PHE A 455 -18.99 27.48 4.24
C PHE A 455 -19.59 27.08 5.60
N ASN A 456 -18.74 26.61 6.52
CA ASN A 456 -19.18 26.20 7.85
C ASN A 456 -19.73 27.38 8.68
N GLN A 457 -19.16 28.58 8.53
CA GLN A 457 -19.67 29.79 9.18
C GLN A 457 -21.07 30.17 8.68
N ILE A 458 -21.32 30.08 7.37
CA ILE A 458 -22.63 30.36 6.77
C ILE A 458 -23.69 29.40 7.33
N LEU A 459 -23.33 28.12 7.51
CA LEU A 459 -24.19 27.11 8.14
C LEU A 459 -24.30 27.23 9.67
N GLY A 460 -23.76 28.29 10.28
CA GLY A 460 -23.84 28.52 11.72
C GLY A 460 -23.04 27.53 12.57
N SER A 461 -22.08 26.80 12.00
CA SER A 461 -21.21 25.90 12.75
C SER A 461 -20.33 26.71 13.70
N LYS A 462 -20.32 26.35 14.99
CA LYS A 462 -19.42 26.96 15.98
C LYS A 462 -17.98 26.51 15.73
N LEU A 463 -17.27 27.25 14.90
CA LEU A 463 -15.84 27.06 14.72
C LEU A 463 -15.10 27.67 15.92
N ASN A 464 -14.08 26.98 16.42
CA ASN A 464 -13.16 27.58 17.38
C ASN A 464 -12.35 28.65 16.63
N ASP A 465 -12.66 29.93 16.84
CA ASP A 465 -11.91 31.03 16.23
C ASP A 465 -10.48 31.17 16.80
N GLY A 466 -10.14 30.33 17.78
CA GLY A 466 -8.91 30.41 18.56
C GLY A 466 -9.00 31.56 19.56
N SER A 467 -9.12 31.26 20.85
CA SER A 467 -8.54 32.18 21.83
C SER A 467 -7.05 32.19 21.53
N ALA A 468 -6.49 33.37 21.24
CA ALA A 468 -5.07 33.53 20.90
C ALA A 468 -4.21 32.61 21.79
N PRO A 469 -3.48 31.64 21.23
CA PRO A 469 -2.49 30.92 22.01
C PRO A 469 -1.58 31.95 22.67
N LEU A 470 -1.18 31.73 23.93
CA LEU A 470 -0.01 32.40 24.48
C LEU A 470 1.16 32.16 23.50
N ASP A 471 2.21 32.98 23.54
CA ASP A 471 3.33 32.91 22.57
C ASP A 471 3.97 31.51 22.40
N LEU A 472 3.62 30.51 23.23
CA LEU A 472 3.98 29.10 23.14
C LEU A 472 3.30 28.38 21.95
N MET A 473 4.10 27.63 21.19
CA MET A 473 3.63 26.94 19.98
C MET A 473 2.76 25.70 20.26
N ASN A 474 2.86 25.10 21.46
CA ASN A 474 2.04 23.96 21.86
C ASN A 474 0.56 24.33 22.09
N GLU A 475 0.25 25.62 22.29
CA GLU A 475 -1.10 26.14 22.44
C GLU A 475 -1.83 26.35 21.11
N GLY A 476 -1.12 26.30 19.97
CA GLY A 476 -1.71 26.52 18.64
C GLY A 476 -2.83 25.56 18.24
N ASN A 477 -3.03 24.46 18.98
CA ASN A 477 -4.16 23.54 18.82
C ASN A 477 -5.52 24.19 19.12
N THR A 478 -5.54 25.40 19.69
CA THR A 478 -6.78 26.18 19.88
C THR A 478 -7.30 26.82 18.59
N MET A 479 -6.48 26.96 17.54
CA MET A 479 -6.93 27.51 16.27
C MET A 479 -7.83 26.54 15.51
N ASN A 480 -8.74 27.07 14.70
CA ASN A 480 -9.59 26.28 13.82
C ASN A 480 -8.76 25.30 12.97
N TYR A 481 -9.14 24.03 12.99
CA TYR A 481 -8.48 22.94 12.26
C TYR A 481 -8.19 23.29 10.78
N HIS A 482 -9.18 23.81 10.05
CA HIS A 482 -8.99 24.15 8.64
C HIS A 482 -8.15 25.42 8.43
N LYS A 483 -8.19 26.39 9.35
CA LYS A 483 -7.30 27.56 9.29
C LYS A 483 -5.84 27.17 9.48
N ASN A 484 -5.55 26.10 10.24
CA ASN A 484 -4.19 25.59 10.46
C ASN A 484 -3.48 25.23 9.15
N PHE A 485 -4.16 24.57 8.22
CA PHE A 485 -3.58 24.20 6.92
C PHE A 485 -3.11 25.44 6.15
N SER A 486 -3.98 26.43 5.99
CA SER A 486 -3.65 27.67 5.29
C SER A 486 -2.58 28.50 6.03
N PHE A 487 -2.56 28.49 7.37
CA PHE A 487 -1.51 29.15 8.15
C PHE A 487 -0.15 28.47 7.99
N VAL A 488 -0.08 27.14 8.02
CA VAL A 488 1.17 26.39 7.83
C VAL A 488 1.71 26.57 6.42
N ASN A 489 0.84 26.58 5.40
CA ASN A 489 1.25 26.94 4.05
C ASN A 489 1.95 28.30 4.01
N TYR A 490 1.37 29.33 4.64
CA TYR A 490 2.01 30.63 4.76
C TYR A 490 3.38 30.54 5.44
N LEU A 491 3.47 29.83 6.57
CA LEU A 491 4.75 29.67 7.27
C LEU A 491 5.81 29.01 6.38
N ILE A 492 5.41 28.02 5.56
CA ILE A 492 6.32 27.35 4.63
C ILE A 492 6.73 28.30 3.49
N GLN A 493 5.81 29.10 2.96
CA GLN A 493 6.12 30.05 1.88
C GLN A 493 7.03 31.21 2.35
N GLU A 494 6.80 31.72 3.56
CA GLU A 494 7.56 32.85 4.10
C GLU A 494 8.90 32.41 4.71
N TYR A 495 8.93 31.28 5.42
CA TYR A 495 10.10 30.86 6.21
C TYR A 495 10.81 29.60 5.67
N GLY A 496 10.25 28.97 4.62
CA GLY A 496 10.82 27.80 3.95
C GLY A 496 10.44 26.46 4.59
N LEU A 497 10.21 25.45 3.75
CA LEU A 497 9.87 24.09 4.18
C LEU A 497 10.92 23.52 5.15
N GLU A 498 12.20 23.76 4.86
CA GLU A 498 13.32 23.29 5.70
C GLU A 498 13.16 23.67 7.17
N LYS A 499 12.84 24.94 7.45
CA LYS A 499 12.67 25.41 8.82
C LYS A 499 11.49 24.74 9.51
N ILE A 500 10.40 24.56 8.78
CA ILE A 500 9.18 23.93 9.29
C ILE A 500 9.42 22.44 9.56
N LEU A 501 10.19 21.74 8.73
CA LEU A 501 10.52 20.33 8.98
C LEU A 501 11.43 20.14 10.19
N TYR A 502 12.38 21.04 10.46
CA TYR A 502 13.16 20.98 11.71
C TYR A 502 12.30 21.11 12.97
N LEU A 503 11.11 21.71 12.87
CA LEU A 503 10.16 21.72 13.98
C LEU A 503 9.59 20.33 14.27
N ASN A 504 9.58 19.38 13.32
CA ASN A 504 9.12 18.00 13.61
C ASN A 504 9.98 17.31 14.69
N VAL A 505 11.26 17.69 14.80
CA VAL A 505 12.25 17.08 15.71
C VAL A 505 12.64 18.00 16.86
N ALA A 506 11.88 19.10 17.06
CA ALA A 506 12.13 20.08 18.11
C ALA A 506 11.37 19.75 19.41
N ASP A 507 11.89 20.23 20.54
CA ASP A 507 11.20 20.20 21.83
C ASP A 507 10.25 21.42 21.95
N PHE A 508 8.94 21.15 21.97
CA PHE A 508 7.89 22.17 22.10
C PHE A 508 7.59 22.58 23.54
N SER A 509 8.25 21.99 24.54
CA SER A 509 7.93 22.22 25.95
C SER A 509 8.00 23.70 26.35
N GLN A 510 8.87 24.48 25.71
CA GLN A 510 9.05 25.91 25.96
C GLN A 510 9.16 26.76 24.67
N LEU A 511 8.95 26.15 23.49
CA LEU A 511 9.20 26.83 22.22
C LEU A 511 8.12 27.87 21.92
N THR A 512 8.55 29.12 21.67
CA THR A 512 7.64 30.20 21.29
C THR A 512 7.67 30.54 19.81
N TYR A 513 6.57 31.13 19.31
CA TYR A 513 6.53 31.71 17.96
C TYR A 513 7.60 32.79 17.79
N LYS A 514 7.85 33.59 18.82
CA LYS A 514 8.82 34.69 18.76
C LYS A 514 10.27 34.20 18.65
N GLU A 515 10.63 33.15 19.37
CA GLU A 515 11.96 32.53 19.24
C GLU A 515 12.13 31.87 17.87
N THR A 516 11.07 31.21 17.38
CA THR A 516 11.11 30.47 16.12
C THR A 516 11.11 31.39 14.91
N PHE A 517 10.18 32.34 14.84
CA PHE A 517 9.91 33.17 13.67
C PHE A 517 10.30 34.64 13.84
N GLY A 518 10.72 35.05 15.04
CA GLY A 518 11.01 36.46 15.34
C GLY A 518 9.77 37.32 15.61
N LYS A 519 8.58 36.72 15.58
CA LYS A 519 7.27 37.38 15.66
C LYS A 519 6.33 36.63 16.60
N THR A 520 5.47 37.35 17.30
CA THR A 520 4.37 36.76 18.09
C THR A 520 3.34 36.10 17.18
N PHE A 521 2.49 35.25 17.74
CA PHE A 521 1.42 34.62 16.96
C PHE A 521 0.49 35.66 16.29
N GLU A 522 0.13 36.73 16.99
CA GLU A 522 -0.76 37.77 16.44
C GLU A 522 -0.08 38.57 15.32
N GLU A 523 1.24 38.81 15.40
CA GLU A 523 2.01 39.40 14.30
C GLU A 523 2.02 38.48 13.08
N LEU A 524 2.27 37.17 13.28
CA LEU A 524 2.24 36.18 12.19
C LEU A 524 0.84 36.03 11.57
N LYS A 525 -0.23 36.18 12.35
CA LYS A 525 -1.61 36.14 11.85
C LYS A 525 -1.94 37.34 10.97
N VAL A 526 -1.46 38.53 11.34
CA VAL A 526 -1.58 39.73 10.51
C VAL A 526 -0.79 39.53 9.21
N ASP A 527 0.46 39.06 9.31
CA ASP A 527 1.29 38.80 8.14
C ASP A 527 0.71 37.73 7.22
N TRP A 528 0.12 36.66 7.78
CA TRP A 528 -0.58 35.63 7.00
C TRP A 528 -1.74 36.23 6.21
N THR A 529 -2.54 37.11 6.84
CA THR A 529 -3.67 37.77 6.17
C THR A 529 -3.17 38.68 5.03
N ASN A 530 -2.10 39.45 5.27
CA ASN A 530 -1.49 40.29 4.26
C ASN A 530 -0.91 39.45 3.11
N TYR A 531 -0.21 38.35 3.43
CA TYR A 531 0.32 37.41 2.44
C TYR A 531 -0.78 36.89 1.52
N LEU A 532 -1.93 36.47 2.08
CA LEU A 532 -3.05 35.99 1.28
C LEU A 532 -3.55 37.08 0.32
N GLN A 533 -3.75 38.31 0.80
CA GLN A 533 -4.23 39.44 -0.01
C GLN A 533 -3.24 39.86 -1.11
N GLU A 534 -1.94 39.78 -0.83
CA GLU A 534 -0.90 40.13 -1.80
C GLU A 534 -0.71 39.06 -2.89
N ASN A 535 -0.93 37.78 -2.57
CA ASN A 535 -0.59 36.66 -3.45
C ASN A 535 -1.80 35.98 -4.10
N ILE A 536 -3.02 36.18 -3.59
CA ILE A 536 -4.25 35.59 -4.13
C ILE A 536 -5.26 36.70 -4.42
N LYS A 537 -5.45 37.00 -5.70
CA LYS A 537 -6.39 38.05 -6.12
C LYS A 537 -7.83 37.68 -5.77
N GLY A 538 -8.57 38.64 -5.20
CA GLY A 538 -9.99 38.49 -4.87
C GLY A 538 -10.26 37.72 -3.58
N ILE A 539 -9.23 37.31 -2.84
CA ILE A 539 -9.33 36.48 -1.63
C ILE A 539 -10.16 37.14 -0.51
N GLU A 540 -10.25 38.47 -0.50
CA GLU A 540 -11.02 39.25 0.48
C GLU A 540 -12.51 38.90 0.49
N SER A 541 -13.02 38.33 -0.60
CA SER A 541 -14.41 37.87 -0.70
C SER A 541 -14.69 36.56 0.09
N ILE A 542 -13.64 35.83 0.51
CA ILE A 542 -13.72 34.59 1.29
C ILE A 542 -13.34 34.83 2.75
N LEU A 543 -12.31 35.65 3.00
CA LEU A 543 -11.89 36.05 4.35
C LEU A 543 -13.06 36.67 5.14
#